data_AF-A0A959IM13-F1
#
_entry.id   AF-A0A959IM13-F1
#
_cell.length_a   1.000
_cell.length_b   1.000
_cell.length_c   1.000
_cell.angle_alpha   90.00
_cell.angle_beta   90.00
_cell.angle_gamma   90.00
#
_symmetry.space_group_name_H-M   'P 1'
#
loop_
_entity.id
_entity.type
_entity.pdbx_description
1 polymer ?
#
loop_
_entity_poly.entity_id
_entity_poly.type
_entity_poly.pdbx_seq_one_letter_code
_entity_poly.pdbx_strand_id
1 'polypeptide(L)'
;MIIIWSWLAGPYGEASWRVAGARHAGDRVICRDWPASASHLGQLEELAAQARTTGEVMILLHRQHGYSPAERQQLQQMRSDGYGAVRCFQFGEGSGPIYLTNNPRGLLGTHGTFSARVAYTGDTLLSVTAVADETARTLKAAHFSAIWQRFQHAWRALVFELREDLLQALVSTDTPGVVAPGAFYQWLRQDARRVLLLRLLSLAGRLRVGSALHRELLQQEAETERSLLFPEEGCASFGPAAVEARAQLAQLITKDLMATGNEVTLRQIRESFTNLLDTLPGPTYV
;
A
#
# COMPACT_ATOMS: atom_id res chain seq x y z
N MET A 1 6.72 16.83 4.02
CA MET A 1 5.89 15.62 3.88
C MET A 1 4.45 16.02 4.14
N ILE A 2 3.55 15.83 3.19
CA ILE A 2 2.15 16.25 3.34
C ILE A 2 1.26 15.06 3.04
N ILE A 3 0.36 14.74 3.96
CA ILE A 3 -0.68 13.74 3.72
C ILE A 3 -1.98 14.49 3.41
N ILE A 4 -2.53 14.31 2.21
CA ILE A 4 -3.88 14.76 1.88
C ILE A 4 -4.79 13.54 2.00
N TRP A 5 -5.89 13.70 2.69
CA TRP A 5 -6.73 12.59 3.10
C TRP A 5 -8.19 12.93 2.88
N SER A 6 -8.91 12.09 2.13
CA SER A 6 -10.36 12.18 1.97
C SER A 6 -11.08 11.20 2.93
N TRP A 7 -12.01 11.67 3.78
CA TRP A 7 -12.78 10.92 4.80
C TRP A 7 -14.31 10.99 4.58
N LEU A 8 -15.10 10.02 5.05
CA LEU A 8 -16.58 10.04 5.02
C LEU A 8 -17.21 10.75 6.24
N ALA A 9 -17.66 11.99 6.09
CA ALA A 9 -18.50 12.79 7.01
C ALA A 9 -18.51 12.34 8.50
N GLY A 10 -17.59 12.89 9.30
CA GLY A 10 -17.65 12.86 10.77
C GLY A 10 -17.70 14.28 11.34
N PRO A 11 -17.98 14.47 12.65
CA PRO A 11 -18.23 15.80 13.25
C PRO A 11 -17.02 16.75 13.24
N TYR A 12 -15.86 16.30 12.77
CA TYR A 12 -14.59 17.04 12.83
C TYR A 12 -14.30 17.91 11.60
N GLY A 13 -15.10 17.76 10.54
CA GLY A 13 -15.03 18.57 9.32
C GLY A 13 -13.71 18.49 8.57
N GLU A 14 -13.64 19.22 7.46
CA GLU A 14 -12.39 19.45 6.74
C GLU A 14 -11.41 20.24 7.64
N ALA A 15 -10.17 19.78 7.74
CA ALA A 15 -9.20 20.37 8.68
C ALA A 15 -7.76 20.24 8.17
N SER A 16 -6.87 21.09 8.71
CA SER A 16 -5.44 21.00 8.48
C SER A 16 -4.74 20.86 9.83
N TRP A 17 -3.93 19.81 9.95
CA TRP A 17 -3.28 19.40 11.18
C TRP A 17 -1.78 19.51 11.03
N ARG A 18 -1.12 20.27 11.92
CA ARG A 18 0.34 20.37 11.93
C ARG A 18 0.96 19.16 12.61
N VAL A 19 2.19 18.80 12.27
CA VAL A 19 2.90 17.74 12.98
C VAL A 19 3.73 18.34 14.12
N ALA A 20 3.44 17.93 15.36
CA ALA A 20 4.15 18.39 16.55
C ALA A 20 5.59 17.86 16.54
N GLY A 21 6.58 18.76 16.69
CA GLY A 21 7.99 18.40 16.59
C GLY A 21 8.43 17.99 15.18
N ALA A 22 7.70 18.44 14.15
CA ALA A 22 8.04 18.17 12.76
C ALA A 22 9.49 18.57 12.43
N ARG A 23 10.14 17.74 11.61
CA ARG A 23 11.47 18.07 11.07
C ARG A 23 11.40 19.20 10.04
N HIS A 24 10.25 19.36 9.37
CA HIS A 24 10.01 20.43 8.42
C HIS A 24 8.73 21.20 8.78
N ALA A 25 8.79 22.53 8.73
CA ALA A 25 7.64 23.41 9.00
C ALA A 25 6.45 23.17 8.05
N GLY A 26 6.69 22.51 6.91
CA GLY A 26 5.66 22.13 5.96
C GLY A 26 4.85 20.89 6.36
N ASP A 27 5.33 20.06 7.30
CA ASP A 27 4.74 18.76 7.60
C ASP A 27 3.33 18.90 8.20
N ARG A 28 2.35 18.34 7.49
CA ARG A 28 0.94 18.46 7.86
C ARG A 28 0.09 17.33 7.29
N VAL A 29 -1.09 17.15 7.88
CA VAL A 29 -2.16 16.31 7.35
C VAL A 29 -3.36 17.19 7.02
N ILE A 30 -3.86 17.11 5.79
CA ILE A 30 -5.01 17.87 5.30
C ILE A 30 -6.16 16.89 5.10
N CYS A 31 -7.22 17.04 5.88
CA CYS A 31 -8.42 16.23 5.83
C CYS A 31 -9.49 16.94 5.01
N ARG A 32 -10.07 16.23 4.04
CA ARG A 32 -11.19 16.67 3.19
C ARG A 32 -12.28 15.60 3.19
N ASP A 33 -13.51 15.98 2.91
CA ASP A 33 -14.60 15.02 2.65
C ASP A 33 -15.09 15.23 1.22
N TRP A 34 -14.25 14.77 0.30
CA TRP A 34 -14.46 14.96 -1.13
C TRP A 34 -14.79 13.61 -1.75
N PRO A 35 -16.08 13.28 -1.95
CA PRO A 35 -16.48 12.15 -2.77
C PRO A 35 -16.07 12.38 -4.22
N ALA A 36 -15.90 11.30 -4.98
CA ALA A 36 -15.51 11.36 -6.38
C ALA A 36 -16.50 12.18 -7.21
N SER A 37 -15.99 13.28 -7.76
CA SER A 37 -16.67 14.12 -8.72
C SER A 37 -15.61 14.90 -9.50
N ALA A 38 -15.95 15.35 -10.71
CA ALA A 38 -15.02 16.14 -11.53
C ALA A 38 -14.56 17.43 -10.81
N SER A 39 -15.45 18.08 -10.04
CA SER A 39 -15.12 19.29 -9.29
C SER A 39 -14.14 19.00 -8.16
N HIS A 40 -14.39 17.95 -7.37
CA HIS A 40 -13.52 17.57 -6.26
C HIS A 40 -12.18 17.01 -6.72
N LEU A 41 -12.15 16.34 -7.87
CA LEU A 41 -10.90 15.89 -8.48
C LEU A 41 -9.98 17.07 -8.80
N GLY A 42 -10.50 18.11 -9.46
CA GLY A 42 -9.73 19.32 -9.75
C GLY A 42 -9.26 20.06 -8.49
N GLN A 43 -10.09 20.12 -7.46
CA GLN A 43 -9.70 20.71 -6.15
C GLN A 43 -8.60 19.89 -5.47
N LEU A 44 -8.64 18.57 -5.56
CA LEU A 44 -7.62 17.68 -5.01
C LEU A 44 -6.30 17.83 -5.76
N GLU A 45 -6.34 17.97 -7.08
CA GLU A 45 -5.17 18.26 -7.91
C GLU A 45 -4.55 19.61 -7.55
N GLU A 46 -5.35 20.66 -7.43
CA GLU A 46 -4.86 21.99 -7.04
C GLU A 46 -4.22 21.96 -5.65
N LEU A 47 -4.88 21.32 -4.68
CA LEU A 47 -4.36 21.16 -3.33
C LEU A 47 -3.05 20.38 -3.30
N ALA A 48 -2.95 19.28 -4.04
CA ALA A 48 -1.74 18.49 -4.15
C ALA A 48 -0.62 19.28 -4.84
N ALA A 49 -0.93 20.04 -5.90
CA ALA A 49 0.04 20.89 -6.59
C ALA A 49 0.57 22.00 -5.66
N GLN A 50 -0.30 22.63 -4.87
CA GLN A 50 0.10 23.65 -3.90
C GLN A 50 0.97 23.04 -2.79
N ALA A 51 0.53 21.93 -2.19
CA ALA A 51 1.26 21.23 -1.14
C ALA A 51 2.67 20.82 -1.59
N ARG A 52 2.76 20.35 -2.84
CA ARG A 52 3.99 19.87 -3.45
C ARG A 52 5.11 20.91 -3.51
N THR A 53 4.77 22.20 -3.56
CA THR A 53 5.78 23.30 -3.48
C THR A 53 6.62 23.27 -2.19
N THR A 54 6.15 22.55 -1.17
CA THR A 54 6.80 22.47 0.15
C THR A 54 7.29 21.07 0.53
N GLY A 55 7.10 20.06 -0.33
CA GLY A 55 7.63 18.70 -0.11
C GLY A 55 6.87 17.59 -0.84
N GLU A 56 7.20 16.33 -0.53
CA GLU A 56 6.44 15.17 -1.04
C GLU A 56 5.01 15.15 -0.51
N VAL A 57 4.09 14.67 -1.36
CA VAL A 57 2.65 14.57 -1.08
C VAL A 57 2.19 13.12 -1.18
N MET A 58 1.44 12.68 -0.18
CA MET A 58 0.76 11.39 -0.15
C MET A 58 -0.74 11.64 -0.08
N ILE A 59 -1.47 11.20 -1.09
CA ILE A 59 -2.92 11.26 -1.16
C ILE A 59 -3.48 9.91 -0.71
N LEU A 60 -4.30 9.91 0.34
CA LEU A 60 -4.99 8.75 0.86
C LEU A 60 -6.49 8.91 0.57
N LEU A 61 -7.00 8.12 -0.38
CA LEU A 61 -8.40 8.13 -0.81
C LEU A 61 -9.19 7.05 -0.09
N HIS A 62 -10.30 7.43 0.54
CA HIS A 62 -11.17 6.44 1.17
C HIS A 62 -11.92 5.62 0.11
N ARG A 63 -12.01 4.29 0.30
CA ARG A 63 -12.69 3.39 -0.64
C ARG A 63 -14.15 3.76 -0.90
N GLN A 64 -14.85 4.30 0.12
CA GLN A 64 -16.26 4.69 -0.02
C GLN A 64 -16.49 5.99 -0.78
N HIS A 65 -15.44 6.76 -1.06
CA HIS A 65 -15.57 7.98 -1.86
C HIS A 65 -15.72 7.72 -3.35
N GLY A 66 -15.54 6.49 -3.82
CA GLY A 66 -15.94 6.09 -5.17
C GLY A 66 -15.03 6.57 -6.30
N TYR A 67 -13.81 7.04 -6.00
CA TYR A 67 -12.83 7.42 -7.03
C TYR A 67 -12.55 6.22 -7.94
N SER A 68 -12.77 6.37 -9.24
CA SER A 68 -12.55 5.36 -10.27
C SER A 68 -11.06 5.15 -10.55
N PRO A 69 -10.66 4.02 -11.18
CA PRO A 69 -9.26 3.79 -11.57
C PRO A 69 -8.69 4.89 -12.47
N ALA A 70 -9.50 5.45 -13.38
CA ALA A 70 -9.08 6.52 -14.27
C ALA A 70 -8.76 7.82 -13.50
N GLU A 71 -9.60 8.21 -12.54
CA GLU A 71 -9.39 9.41 -11.72
C GLU A 71 -8.17 9.26 -10.81
N ARG A 72 -7.94 8.06 -10.27
CA ARG A 72 -6.74 7.78 -9.46
C ARG A 72 -5.47 7.79 -10.30
N GLN A 73 -5.54 7.22 -11.51
CA GLN A 73 -4.45 7.30 -12.48
C GLN A 73 -4.14 8.76 -12.85
N GLN A 74 -5.17 9.60 -13.02
CA GLN A 74 -5.00 11.03 -13.27
C GLN A 74 -4.25 11.73 -12.12
N LEU A 75 -4.64 11.48 -10.86
CA LEU A 75 -3.94 12.02 -9.68
C LEU A 75 -2.48 11.55 -9.60
N GLN A 76 -2.20 10.31 -9.99
CA GLN A 76 -0.83 9.78 -10.04
C GLN A 76 0.00 10.34 -11.20
N GLN A 77 -0.66 10.75 -12.28
CA GLN A 77 -0.02 11.35 -13.47
C GLN A 77 0.32 12.83 -13.29
N MET A 78 0.00 13.44 -12.14
CA MET A 78 0.43 14.79 -11.77
C MET A 78 1.97 14.88 -11.75
N ARG A 79 2.57 15.17 -12.92
CA ARG A 79 3.99 15.01 -13.20
C ARG A 79 4.89 15.89 -12.33
N SER A 80 6.02 15.30 -11.95
CA SER A 80 7.09 15.86 -11.12
C SER A 80 8.04 16.71 -11.96
N ASP A 81 7.57 17.85 -12.48
CA ASP A 81 8.42 18.72 -13.31
C ASP A 81 9.32 19.67 -12.47
N GLY A 82 9.44 19.47 -11.15
CA GLY A 82 10.34 20.32 -10.38
C GLY A 82 10.61 19.90 -8.94
N TYR A 83 9.59 19.58 -8.14
CA TYR A 83 9.79 19.26 -6.71
C TYR A 83 8.65 18.37 -6.19
N GLY A 84 8.97 17.41 -5.31
CA GLY A 84 8.04 16.57 -4.54
C GLY A 84 7.27 15.50 -5.33
N ALA A 85 7.40 14.22 -4.98
CA ALA A 85 6.57 13.16 -5.55
C ALA A 85 5.13 13.25 -5.00
N VAL A 86 4.13 13.05 -5.86
CA VAL A 86 2.72 12.81 -5.46
C VAL A 86 2.48 11.31 -5.54
N ARG A 87 2.11 10.69 -4.42
CA ARG A 87 1.77 9.27 -4.36
C ARG A 87 0.31 9.12 -3.95
N CYS A 88 -0.44 8.26 -4.62
CA CYS A 88 -1.86 8.07 -4.32
C CYS A 88 -2.11 6.63 -3.86
N PHE A 89 -2.75 6.48 -2.71
CA PHE A 89 -3.11 5.20 -2.12
C PHE A 89 -4.58 5.19 -1.72
N GLN A 90 -5.12 3.99 -1.57
CA GLN A 90 -6.47 3.78 -1.04
C GLN A 90 -6.42 3.18 0.36
N PHE A 91 -7.40 3.55 1.19
CA PHE A 91 -7.61 2.96 2.52
C PHE A 91 -9.12 2.95 2.84
N GLY A 92 -9.54 2.23 3.88
CA GLY A 92 -10.93 2.24 4.32
C GLY A 92 -11.36 0.99 5.06
N GLU A 93 -12.63 0.96 5.45
CA GLU A 93 -13.32 -0.23 6.01
C GLU A 93 -12.72 -0.69 7.36
N GLY A 94 -12.07 0.21 8.11
CA GLY A 94 -11.43 -0.13 9.39
C GLY A 94 -10.19 -1.03 9.23
N SER A 95 -9.73 -1.25 8.00
CA SER A 95 -8.67 -2.19 7.67
C SER A 95 -7.38 -1.49 7.24
N GLY A 96 -6.24 -2.11 7.57
CA GLY A 96 -4.92 -1.64 7.14
C GLY A 96 -4.17 -0.79 8.19
N PRO A 97 -2.94 -0.37 7.85
CA PRO A 97 -1.97 0.12 8.82
C PRO A 97 -2.24 1.53 9.32
N ILE A 98 -3.21 2.24 8.72
CA ILE A 98 -3.61 3.58 9.11
C ILE A 98 -4.48 3.56 10.38
N TYR A 99 -5.12 2.43 10.69
CA TYR A 99 -6.01 2.26 11.85
C TYR A 99 -5.25 1.74 13.09
N LEU A 100 -5.54 2.35 14.25
CA LEU A 100 -5.02 2.02 15.58
C LEU A 100 -5.41 0.61 16.04
N THR A 101 -6.53 0.08 15.53
CA THR A 101 -6.96 -1.29 15.80
C THR A 101 -5.98 -2.32 15.24
N ASN A 102 -5.35 -2.02 14.11
CA ASN A 102 -4.47 -2.95 13.40
C ASN A 102 -3.00 -2.58 13.57
N ASN A 103 -2.71 -1.33 13.93
CA ASN A 103 -1.36 -0.82 14.08
C ASN A 103 -1.28 0.13 15.28
N PRO A 104 -0.47 -0.16 16.30
CA PRO A 104 -0.32 0.72 17.46
C PRO A 104 0.22 2.12 17.12
N ARG A 105 0.85 2.28 15.95
CA ARG A 105 1.34 3.54 15.40
C ARG A 105 0.42 4.10 14.31
N GLY A 106 -0.79 3.56 14.18
CA GLY A 106 -1.86 4.06 13.32
C GLY A 106 -2.21 5.51 13.63
N LEU A 107 -2.86 6.20 12.69
CA LEU A 107 -3.40 7.54 12.91
C LEU A 107 -4.86 7.49 13.40
N LEU A 108 -5.60 6.44 13.06
CA LEU A 108 -7.07 6.46 13.05
C LEU A 108 -7.71 5.50 14.03
N GLY A 109 -8.75 5.92 14.73
CA GLY A 109 -9.63 4.99 15.44
C GLY A 109 -10.49 4.16 14.48
N THR A 110 -11.34 3.29 15.01
CA THR A 110 -12.32 2.49 14.24
C THR A 110 -13.27 3.34 13.41
N HIS A 111 -13.67 4.50 13.93
CA HIS A 111 -14.48 5.50 13.23
C HIS A 111 -13.63 6.49 12.44
N GLY A 112 -12.37 6.13 12.19
CA GLY A 112 -11.26 6.89 11.61
C GLY A 112 -11.22 8.40 11.80
N THR A 113 -11.59 8.79 13.00
CA THR A 113 -11.17 10.01 13.65
C THR A 113 -9.73 9.84 14.14
N PHE A 114 -9.00 10.94 14.31
CA PHE A 114 -7.77 10.90 15.12
C PHE A 114 -8.18 10.52 16.55
N SER A 115 -7.91 9.26 16.91
CA SER A 115 -8.35 8.71 18.19
C SER A 115 -7.20 8.63 19.18
N ALA A 116 -7.52 8.31 20.42
CA ALA A 116 -6.52 7.94 21.41
C ALA A 116 -6.40 6.42 21.47
N ARG A 117 -5.17 5.92 21.63
CA ARG A 117 -4.97 4.52 22.00
C ARG A 117 -5.16 4.38 23.50
N VAL A 118 -6.00 3.43 23.88
CA VAL A 118 -6.30 3.10 25.27
C VAL A 118 -5.59 1.79 25.60
N ALA A 119 -4.57 1.83 26.45
CA ALA A 119 -3.86 0.63 26.91
C ALA A 119 -4.47 0.17 28.23
N TYR A 120 -4.70 -1.14 28.38
CA TYR A 120 -5.22 -1.75 29.61
C TYR A 120 -4.25 -2.80 30.15
N THR A 121 -4.28 -3.06 31.46
CA THR A 121 -3.75 -4.27 32.11
C THR A 121 -4.86 -4.91 32.93
N GLY A 122 -5.37 -6.06 32.49
CA GLY A 122 -6.63 -6.59 33.00
C GLY A 122 -7.77 -5.58 32.78
N ASP A 123 -8.56 -5.31 33.82
CA ASP A 123 -9.63 -4.30 33.78
C ASP A 123 -9.13 -2.86 34.05
N THR A 124 -7.82 -2.67 34.25
CA THR A 124 -7.27 -1.37 34.64
C THR A 124 -6.75 -0.61 33.44
N LEU A 125 -7.25 0.60 33.22
CA LEU A 125 -6.74 1.53 32.22
C LEU A 125 -5.31 1.98 32.59
N LEU A 126 -4.32 1.58 31.79
CA LEU A 126 -2.91 1.96 31.95
C LEU A 126 -2.61 3.35 31.39
N SER A 127 -3.05 3.63 30.17
CA SER A 127 -2.74 4.91 29.52
C SER A 127 -3.68 5.22 28.35
N VAL A 128 -3.93 6.50 28.12
CA VAL A 128 -4.62 7.03 26.95
C VAL A 128 -3.62 7.88 26.17
N THR A 129 -3.14 7.37 25.03
CA THR A 129 -2.23 8.10 24.16
C THR A 129 -3.04 8.71 23.02
N ALA A 130 -3.45 9.98 23.17
CA ALA A 130 -4.09 10.74 22.10
C ALA A 130 -3.12 10.88 20.92
N VAL A 131 -3.55 10.53 19.70
CA VAL A 131 -2.74 10.70 18.48
C VAL A 131 -2.67 12.17 18.06
N ALA A 132 -3.70 12.94 18.38
CA ALA A 132 -3.84 14.35 18.05
C ALA A 132 -4.23 15.18 19.26
N ASP A 133 -3.83 16.44 19.25
CA ASP A 133 -4.39 17.50 20.07
C ASP A 133 -5.35 18.31 19.20
N GLU A 134 -6.65 18.13 19.45
CA GLU A 134 -7.71 18.76 18.66
C GLU A 134 -7.76 20.28 18.82
N THR A 135 -7.54 20.79 20.03
CA THR A 135 -7.55 22.23 20.31
C THR A 135 -6.39 22.91 19.61
N ALA A 136 -5.19 22.34 19.68
CA ALA A 136 -4.02 22.86 19.00
C ALA A 136 -3.96 22.52 17.50
N ARG A 137 -4.84 21.64 17.01
CA ARG A 137 -4.80 21.05 15.67
C ARG A 137 -3.42 20.48 15.32
N THR A 138 -2.86 19.70 16.24
CA THR A 138 -1.55 19.07 16.06
C THR A 138 -1.60 17.55 16.15
N LEU A 139 -0.70 16.88 15.43
CA LEU A 139 -0.53 15.43 15.41
C LEU A 139 0.83 15.06 15.98
N LYS A 140 0.90 13.94 16.71
CA LYS A 140 2.18 13.40 17.17
C LYS A 140 3.04 12.93 16.00
N ALA A 141 4.27 13.45 15.91
CA ALA A 141 5.23 13.07 14.86
C ALA A 141 5.42 11.55 14.73
N ALA A 142 5.45 10.81 15.83
CA ALA A 142 5.65 9.35 15.79
C ALA A 142 4.59 8.63 14.94
N HIS A 143 3.31 9.01 15.03
CA HIS A 143 2.24 8.41 14.26
C HIS A 143 2.28 8.88 12.79
N PHE A 144 2.52 10.17 12.56
CA PHE A 144 2.68 10.72 11.22
C PHE A 144 3.82 10.04 10.46
N SER A 145 5.02 9.98 11.06
CA SER A 145 6.20 9.36 10.45
C SER A 145 6.00 7.86 10.22
N ALA A 146 5.34 7.14 11.13
CA ALA A 146 5.06 5.72 10.96
C ALA A 146 4.15 5.45 9.75
N ILE A 147 3.06 6.21 9.59
CA ILE A 147 2.17 6.09 8.44
C ILE A 147 2.89 6.49 7.15
N TRP A 148 3.62 7.59 7.18
CA TRP A 148 4.42 8.04 6.05
C TRP A 148 5.37 6.94 5.57
N GLN A 149 6.20 6.41 6.47
CA GLN A 149 7.15 5.33 6.15
C GLN A 149 6.44 4.07 5.64
N ARG A 150 5.32 3.69 6.28
CA ARG A 150 4.58 2.49 5.91
C ARG A 150 4.08 2.57 4.48
N PHE A 151 3.40 3.65 4.09
CA PHE A 151 2.89 3.79 2.73
C PHE A 151 3.99 4.08 1.71
N GLN A 152 5.05 4.80 2.10
CA GLN A 152 6.21 5.02 1.24
C GLN A 152 6.91 3.71 0.85
N HIS A 153 6.93 2.72 1.73
CA HIS A 153 7.63 1.44 1.51
C HIS A 153 6.70 0.23 1.35
N ALA A 154 5.37 0.41 1.40
CA ALA A 154 4.39 -0.68 1.40
C ALA A 154 4.58 -1.65 0.23
N TRP A 155 4.77 -1.11 -0.97
CA TRP A 155 4.96 -1.91 -2.18
C TRP A 155 6.29 -2.67 -2.16
N ARG A 156 7.38 -2.03 -1.72
CA ARG A 156 8.69 -2.68 -1.59
C ARG A 156 8.62 -3.85 -0.62
N ALA A 157 8.00 -3.65 0.54
CA ALA A 157 7.81 -4.70 1.55
C ALA A 157 7.01 -5.88 0.99
N LEU A 158 5.87 -5.61 0.33
CA LEU A 158 5.05 -6.66 -0.30
C LEU A 158 5.82 -7.46 -1.35
N VAL A 159 6.56 -6.78 -2.25
CA VAL A 159 7.36 -7.44 -3.29
C VAL A 159 8.48 -8.28 -2.66
N PHE A 160 9.17 -7.75 -1.66
CA PHE A 160 10.24 -8.46 -0.96
C PHE A 160 9.70 -9.70 -0.23
N GLU A 161 8.65 -9.55 0.58
CA GLU A 161 8.03 -10.67 1.27
C GLU A 161 7.57 -11.76 0.31
N LEU A 162 6.94 -11.38 -0.82
CA LEU A 162 6.54 -12.35 -1.84
C LEU A 162 7.75 -13.07 -2.44
N ARG A 163 8.85 -12.36 -2.69
CA ARG A 163 10.09 -12.97 -3.17
C ARG A 163 10.64 -13.98 -2.17
N GLU A 164 10.77 -13.59 -0.90
CA GLU A 164 11.31 -14.48 0.13
C GLU A 164 10.41 -15.70 0.34
N ASP A 165 9.08 -15.52 0.42
CA ASP A 165 8.12 -16.62 0.55
C ASP A 165 8.22 -17.58 -0.66
N LEU A 166 8.39 -17.03 -1.88
CA LEU A 166 8.56 -17.83 -3.10
C LEU A 166 9.87 -18.63 -3.08
N LEU A 167 10.99 -17.97 -2.76
CA LEU A 167 12.30 -18.63 -2.76
C LEU A 167 12.40 -19.66 -1.64
N GLN A 168 11.87 -19.36 -0.46
CA GLN A 168 11.82 -20.29 0.65
C GLN A 168 11.00 -21.53 0.30
N ALA A 169 9.83 -21.34 -0.33
CA ALA A 169 9.01 -22.44 -0.78
C ALA A 169 9.75 -23.30 -1.83
N LEU A 170 10.49 -22.68 -2.75
CA LEU A 170 11.27 -23.38 -3.76
C LEU A 170 12.47 -24.14 -3.20
N VAL A 171 13.15 -23.61 -2.16
CA VAL A 171 14.25 -24.31 -1.47
C VAL A 171 13.74 -25.48 -0.62
N SER A 172 12.54 -25.35 -0.03
CA SER A 172 11.93 -26.41 0.79
C SER A 172 11.50 -27.63 0.00
N THR A 173 11.40 -27.48 -1.31
CA THR A 173 11.18 -28.56 -2.27
C THR A 173 12.52 -28.88 -2.91
N ASP A 174 12.86 -30.15 -3.12
CA ASP A 174 14.01 -30.57 -3.94
C ASP A 174 13.77 -30.22 -5.44
N THR A 175 13.39 -28.98 -5.70
CA THR A 175 13.04 -28.49 -7.02
C THR A 175 14.36 -28.29 -7.77
N PRO A 176 14.53 -28.95 -8.93
CA PRO A 176 15.71 -28.75 -9.75
C PRO A 176 15.86 -27.26 -10.11
N GLY A 177 17.10 -26.79 -10.27
CA GLY A 177 17.39 -25.38 -10.58
C GLY A 177 16.75 -24.86 -11.88
N VAL A 178 16.20 -25.76 -12.69
CA VAL A 178 15.40 -25.52 -13.89
C VAL A 178 14.05 -26.20 -13.70
N VAL A 179 12.96 -25.45 -13.86
CA VAL A 179 11.60 -25.98 -13.77
C VAL A 179 11.00 -26.13 -15.16
N ALA A 180 10.49 -27.33 -15.46
CA ALA A 180 9.86 -27.64 -16.73
C ALA A 180 8.58 -26.81 -16.97
N PRO A 181 8.20 -26.58 -18.23
CA PRO A 181 6.96 -25.90 -18.61
C PRO A 181 5.73 -26.38 -17.84
N GLY A 182 5.00 -25.46 -17.21
CA GLY A 182 3.75 -25.76 -16.47
C GLY A 182 3.90 -26.53 -15.16
N ALA A 183 5.06 -27.14 -14.87
CA ALA A 183 5.31 -27.84 -13.60
C ALA A 183 5.23 -26.88 -12.40
N PHE A 184 5.71 -25.65 -12.58
CA PHE A 184 5.63 -24.60 -11.56
C PHE A 184 4.19 -24.27 -11.18
N TYR A 185 3.31 -24.13 -12.18
CA TYR A 185 1.89 -23.86 -11.94
C TYR A 185 1.20 -25.00 -11.20
N GLN A 186 1.46 -26.26 -11.60
CA GLN A 186 0.91 -27.44 -10.91
C GLN A 186 1.36 -27.50 -9.45
N TRP A 187 2.62 -27.15 -9.18
CA TRP A 187 3.17 -27.07 -7.83
C TRP A 187 2.51 -25.96 -6.99
N LEU A 188 2.34 -24.76 -7.56
CA LEU A 188 1.67 -23.62 -6.92
C LEU A 188 0.19 -23.86 -6.61
N ARG A 189 -0.49 -24.72 -7.38
CA ARG A 189 -1.92 -25.02 -7.19
C ARG A 189 -2.22 -25.89 -5.97
N GLN A 190 -1.22 -26.49 -5.35
CA GLN A 190 -1.40 -27.30 -4.15
C GLN A 190 -1.83 -26.41 -2.98
N ASP A 191 -2.71 -26.90 -2.12
CA ASP A 191 -3.32 -26.10 -1.03
C ASP A 191 -2.27 -25.42 -0.14
N ALA A 192 -1.18 -26.12 0.16
CA ALA A 192 -0.05 -25.60 0.95
C ALA A 192 0.62 -24.34 0.35
N ARG A 193 0.42 -24.06 -0.95
CA ARG A 193 1.01 -22.93 -1.69
C ARG A 193 -0.04 -22.02 -2.29
N ARG A 194 -1.31 -22.22 -1.93
CA ARG A 194 -2.44 -21.49 -2.51
C ARG A 194 -2.31 -19.97 -2.33
N VAL A 195 -1.90 -19.53 -1.13
CA VAL A 195 -1.65 -18.12 -0.85
C VAL A 195 -0.57 -17.54 -1.76
N LEU A 196 0.52 -18.28 -2.00
CA LEU A 196 1.62 -17.85 -2.87
C LEU A 196 1.14 -17.67 -4.32
N LEU A 197 0.33 -18.60 -4.83
CA LEU A 197 -0.30 -18.50 -6.14
C LEU A 197 -1.18 -17.24 -6.26
N LEU A 198 -2.04 -16.99 -5.26
CA LEU A 198 -2.93 -15.83 -5.25
C LEU A 198 -2.14 -14.51 -5.22
N ARG A 199 -1.05 -14.44 -4.45
CA ARG A 199 -0.18 -13.25 -4.40
C ARG A 199 0.54 -13.01 -5.72
N LEU A 200 1.03 -14.06 -6.39
CA LEU A 200 1.62 -13.94 -7.73
C LEU A 200 0.59 -13.46 -8.76
N LEU A 201 -0.63 -13.99 -8.72
CA LEU A 201 -1.74 -13.52 -9.57
C LEU A 201 -2.08 -12.06 -9.30
N SER A 202 -2.06 -11.65 -8.02
CA SER A 202 -2.31 -10.27 -7.61
C SER A 202 -1.24 -9.33 -8.16
N LEU A 203 0.05 -9.64 -7.95
CA LEU A 203 1.17 -8.85 -8.47
C LEU A 203 1.10 -8.69 -9.99
N ALA A 204 0.78 -9.78 -10.69
CA ALA A 204 0.64 -9.82 -12.14
C ALA A 204 -0.65 -9.16 -12.68
N GLY A 205 -1.52 -8.62 -11.83
CA GLY A 205 -2.78 -7.97 -12.24
C GLY A 205 -3.78 -8.95 -12.86
N ARG A 206 -3.80 -10.21 -12.41
CA ARG A 206 -4.70 -11.27 -12.91
C ARG A 206 -5.85 -11.59 -11.97
N LEU A 207 -5.87 -11.03 -10.76
CA LEU A 207 -7.02 -11.12 -9.86
C LEU A 207 -8.03 -10.02 -10.18
N ARG A 208 -9.18 -10.39 -10.73
CA ARG A 208 -10.29 -9.45 -10.91
C ARG A 208 -10.92 -9.12 -9.56
N VAL A 209 -11.13 -7.83 -9.28
CA VAL A 209 -11.83 -7.36 -8.08
C VAL A 209 -13.20 -8.05 -7.96
N GLY A 210 -13.51 -8.56 -6.77
CA GLY A 210 -14.77 -9.27 -6.47
C GLY A 210 -14.85 -10.72 -6.97
N SER A 211 -13.86 -11.20 -7.74
CA SER A 211 -13.80 -12.61 -8.12
C SER A 211 -13.65 -13.53 -6.90
N ALA A 212 -13.95 -14.83 -7.07
CA ALA A 212 -13.77 -15.82 -6.01
C ALA A 212 -12.32 -15.82 -5.47
N LEU A 213 -11.33 -15.80 -6.35
CA LEU A 213 -9.90 -15.77 -5.99
C LEU A 213 -9.51 -14.48 -5.25
N HIS A 214 -10.09 -13.34 -5.64
CA HIS A 214 -9.87 -12.07 -4.95
C HIS A 214 -10.44 -12.11 -3.53
N ARG A 215 -11.67 -12.62 -3.36
CA ARG A 215 -12.29 -12.78 -2.03
C ARG A 215 -11.53 -13.77 -1.16
N GLU A 216 -11.05 -14.86 -1.73
CA GLU A 216 -10.21 -15.85 -1.05
C GLU A 216 -8.93 -15.19 -0.51
N LEU A 217 -8.25 -14.37 -1.31
CA LEU A 217 -7.05 -13.65 -0.86
C LEU A 217 -7.37 -12.66 0.27
N LEU A 218 -8.46 -11.90 0.17
CA LEU A 218 -8.90 -10.97 1.23
C LEU A 218 -9.24 -11.71 2.54
N GLN A 219 -9.85 -12.90 2.44
CA GLN A 219 -10.10 -13.73 3.61
C GLN A 219 -8.78 -14.15 4.28
N GLN A 220 -7.79 -14.57 3.49
CA GLN A 220 -6.47 -14.93 3.99
C GLN A 220 -5.72 -13.74 4.62
N GLU A 221 -5.87 -12.53 4.07
CA GLU A 221 -5.35 -11.30 4.71
C GLU A 221 -5.98 -11.06 6.08
N ALA A 222 -7.30 -11.28 6.21
CA ALA A 222 -8.01 -11.11 7.48
C ALA A 222 -7.59 -12.15 8.53
N GLU A 223 -7.36 -13.40 8.12
CA GLU A 223 -6.92 -14.49 9.00
C GLU A 223 -5.47 -14.33 9.47
N THR A 224 -4.60 -13.80 8.61
CA THR A 224 -3.15 -13.68 8.90
C THR A 224 -2.73 -12.31 9.41
N GLU A 225 -3.63 -11.32 9.39
CA GLU A 225 -3.36 -9.91 9.66
C GLU A 225 -2.22 -9.32 8.80
N ARG A 226 -1.92 -9.97 7.66
CA ARG A 226 -0.88 -9.54 6.71
C ARG A 226 -1.52 -8.97 5.46
N SER A 227 -0.88 -7.95 4.89
CA SER A 227 -1.20 -7.49 3.54
C SER A 227 -0.59 -8.47 2.54
N LEU A 228 -1.43 -9.05 1.69
CA LEU A 228 -1.10 -10.05 0.67
C LEU A 228 -1.48 -9.56 -0.74
N LEU A 229 -2.47 -8.66 -0.84
CA LEU A 229 -2.96 -8.08 -2.08
C LEU A 229 -2.03 -6.96 -2.57
N PHE A 230 -1.60 -7.04 -3.83
CA PHE A 230 -0.93 -5.96 -4.54
C PHE A 230 -2.00 -5.05 -5.17
N PRO A 231 -2.13 -3.80 -4.72
CA PRO A 231 -3.06 -2.86 -5.35
C PRO A 231 -2.57 -2.55 -6.77
N GLU A 232 -3.47 -2.62 -7.75
CA GLU A 232 -3.15 -2.44 -9.19
C GLU A 232 -2.41 -1.13 -9.47
N GLU A 233 -2.74 -0.08 -8.73
CA GLU A 233 -2.21 1.27 -8.92
C GLU A 233 -1.02 1.59 -8.02
N GLY A 234 -0.70 0.74 -7.05
CA GLY A 234 0.34 1.08 -6.07
C GLY A 234 1.72 1.20 -6.71
N CYS A 235 2.02 0.41 -7.74
CA CYS A 235 3.29 0.49 -8.47
C CYS A 235 3.45 1.80 -9.25
N ALA A 236 2.35 2.31 -9.82
CA ALA A 236 2.38 3.50 -10.67
C ALA A 236 2.78 4.76 -9.89
N SER A 237 2.51 4.79 -8.59
CA SER A 237 2.96 5.85 -7.67
C SER A 237 4.50 5.92 -7.49
N PHE A 238 5.26 4.94 -8.00
CA PHE A 238 6.73 4.91 -7.94
C PHE A 238 7.40 5.25 -9.29
N GLY A 239 6.62 5.58 -10.31
CA GLY A 239 7.12 6.08 -11.60
C GLY A 239 7.30 5.03 -12.69
N PRO A 240 7.68 5.45 -13.91
CA PRO A 240 7.67 4.61 -15.10
C PRO A 240 8.58 3.38 -15.01
N ALA A 241 9.78 3.53 -14.42
CA ALA A 241 10.72 2.42 -14.25
C ALA A 241 10.13 1.28 -13.41
N ALA A 242 9.42 1.61 -12.32
CA ALA A 242 8.77 0.61 -11.48
C ALA A 242 7.62 -0.09 -12.23
N VAL A 243 6.83 0.67 -12.99
CA VAL A 243 5.76 0.12 -13.83
C VAL A 243 6.31 -0.86 -14.87
N GLU A 244 7.40 -0.50 -15.54
CA GLU A 244 8.07 -1.35 -16.53
C GLU A 244 8.63 -2.63 -15.88
N ALA A 245 9.39 -2.51 -14.79
CA ALA A 245 9.96 -3.65 -14.08
C ALA A 245 8.86 -4.60 -13.57
N ARG A 246 7.74 -4.06 -13.07
CA ARG A 246 6.57 -4.85 -12.70
C ARG A 246 5.96 -5.56 -13.92
N ALA A 247 5.82 -4.88 -15.05
CA ALA A 247 5.24 -5.47 -16.25
C ALA A 247 6.09 -6.66 -16.76
N GLN A 248 7.42 -6.53 -16.71
CA GLN A 248 8.35 -7.61 -17.03
C GLN A 248 8.20 -8.80 -16.07
N LEU A 249 8.14 -8.55 -14.76
CA LEU A 249 7.90 -9.60 -13.76
C LEU A 249 6.51 -10.25 -13.92
N ALA A 250 5.47 -9.46 -14.20
CA ALA A 250 4.13 -9.97 -14.48
C ALA A 250 4.10 -10.85 -15.74
N GLN A 251 4.89 -10.49 -16.76
CA GLN A 251 5.05 -11.31 -17.95
C GLN A 251 5.71 -12.65 -17.63
N LEU A 252 6.81 -12.67 -16.86
CA LEU A 252 7.46 -13.90 -16.40
C LEU A 252 6.46 -14.79 -15.63
N ILE A 253 5.72 -14.20 -14.69
CA ILE A 253 4.71 -14.93 -13.91
C ILE A 253 3.65 -15.53 -14.82
N THR A 254 3.09 -14.75 -15.72
CA THR A 254 1.91 -15.17 -16.50
C THR A 254 2.26 -16.10 -17.66
N LYS A 255 3.39 -15.86 -18.35
CA LYS A 255 3.80 -16.66 -19.50
C LYS A 255 4.60 -17.87 -19.09
N ASP A 256 5.51 -17.74 -18.14
CA ASP A 256 6.50 -18.79 -17.88
C ASP A 256 6.20 -19.57 -16.59
N LEU A 257 5.67 -18.93 -15.54
CA LEU A 257 5.31 -19.64 -14.29
C LEU A 257 3.89 -20.25 -14.31
N MET A 258 2.93 -19.60 -14.97
CA MET A 258 1.51 -19.98 -14.90
C MET A 258 0.98 -20.71 -16.14
N ALA A 259 1.54 -20.46 -17.32
CA ALA A 259 1.18 -21.18 -18.53
C ALA A 259 2.06 -22.42 -18.72
N THR A 260 1.80 -23.19 -19.78
CA THR A 260 2.70 -24.25 -20.28
C THR A 260 3.94 -23.67 -20.96
N GLY A 261 4.44 -22.52 -20.48
CA GLY A 261 5.39 -21.65 -21.17
C GLY A 261 6.81 -22.19 -21.21
N ASN A 262 7.79 -21.31 -21.09
CA ASN A 262 9.20 -21.71 -21.19
C ASN A 262 9.71 -22.30 -19.88
N GLU A 263 10.88 -22.95 -19.96
CA GLU A 263 11.64 -23.28 -18.77
C GLU A 263 12.03 -22.02 -18.02
N VAL A 264 11.89 -22.06 -16.69
CA VAL A 264 12.29 -20.96 -15.81
C VAL A 264 13.33 -21.44 -14.82
N THR A 265 14.37 -20.65 -14.68
CA THR A 265 15.42 -20.85 -13.68
C THR A 265 15.14 -20.04 -12.42
N LEU A 266 15.58 -20.55 -11.26
CA LEU A 266 15.54 -19.78 -10.01
C LEU A 266 16.27 -18.44 -10.12
N ARG A 267 17.33 -18.38 -10.92
CA ARG A 267 18.09 -17.16 -11.19
C ARG A 267 17.23 -16.10 -11.87
N GLN A 268 16.50 -16.45 -12.93
CA GLN A 268 15.61 -15.51 -13.64
C GLN A 268 14.50 -14.95 -12.74
N ILE A 269 13.93 -15.79 -11.87
CA ILE A 269 12.94 -15.35 -10.87
C ILE A 269 13.59 -14.33 -9.93
N ARG A 270 14.74 -14.67 -9.33
CA ARG A 270 15.47 -13.79 -8.40
C ARG A 270 15.83 -12.44 -9.03
N GLU A 271 16.37 -12.46 -10.25
CA GLU A 271 16.77 -11.25 -10.97
C GLU A 271 15.54 -10.38 -11.28
N SER A 272 14.43 -10.97 -11.72
CA SER A 272 13.22 -10.21 -12.04
C SER A 272 12.59 -9.52 -10.82
N PHE A 273 12.58 -10.19 -9.65
CA PHE A 273 12.16 -9.54 -8.40
C PHE A 273 13.16 -8.47 -7.93
N THR A 274 14.46 -8.70 -8.11
CA THR A 274 15.50 -7.74 -7.73
C THR A 274 15.40 -6.47 -8.56
N ASN A 275 15.23 -6.61 -9.88
CA ASN A 275 15.02 -5.48 -10.80
C ASN A 275 13.82 -4.63 -10.37
N LEU A 276 12.69 -5.25 -10.00
CA LEU A 276 11.54 -4.49 -9.48
C LEU A 276 11.88 -3.82 -8.15
N LEU A 277 12.51 -4.51 -7.20
CA LEU A 277 12.89 -3.93 -5.93
C LEU A 277 13.83 -2.73 -6.09
N ASP A 278 14.78 -2.76 -7.02
CA ASP A 278 15.73 -1.66 -7.23
C ASP A 278 15.06 -0.36 -7.72
N THR A 279 13.86 -0.47 -8.31
CA THR A 279 13.05 0.69 -8.70
C THR A 279 12.20 1.27 -7.54
N LEU A 280 12.07 0.55 -6.43
CA LEU A 280 11.20 0.93 -5.32
C LEU A 280 12.01 1.57 -4.17
N PRO A 281 11.57 2.71 -3.60
CA PRO A 281 12.34 3.43 -2.61
C PRO A 281 12.38 2.74 -1.24
N GLY A 282 13.49 2.95 -0.54
CA GLY A 282 13.67 2.59 0.87
C GLY A 282 14.47 1.31 1.13
N PRO A 283 14.75 1.03 2.41
CA PRO A 283 15.42 -0.20 2.81
C PRO A 283 14.48 -1.40 2.66
N THR A 284 15.06 -2.57 2.41
CA THR A 284 14.33 -3.84 2.32
C THR A 284 13.79 -4.30 3.68
N TYR A 285 14.41 -3.84 4.77
CA TYR A 285 14.01 -4.11 6.15
C TYR A 285 13.61 -2.78 6.83
N VAL A 286 12.40 -2.71 7.38
CA VAL A 286 11.90 -1.58 8.19
C VAL A 286 11.38 -2.12 9.52
#